data_AF-A0A8V8TQ40-F1
#
_entry.id   AF-A0A8V8TQ40-F1
#
_cell.length_a   1.000
_cell.length_b   1.000
_cell.length_c   1.000
_cell.angle_alpha   90.00
_cell.angle_beta   90.00
_cell.angle_gamma   90.00
#
_symmetry.space_group_name_H-M   'P 1'
#
loop_
_entity.id
_entity.type
_entity.pdbx_description
1 polymer ?
#
loop_
_entity_poly.entity_id
_entity_poly.type
_entity_poly.pdbx_seq_one_letter_code
_entity_poly.pdbx_strand_id
1 'polypeptide(L)'
;MATLLSHPQQRPPFLRQAIKIRRRRVRDLQDPPPQMAPEIQPPSHHFSPEQRALLYEDALYTVLHRLGHPEPNHVTEASELLRYLQEAFHVEPEEHQQTLQRVRELEKPIFCLKATVKQAKGILGKDVSGFSDPYCLLGIEQGVGVPGGSPGSRHRQKAVVRHTIPEEETHRTQVITQTLNPVWDETFIL
;
A
#
# COMPACT_ATOMS: atom_id res chain seq x y z
N MET A 1 -27.46 -26.05 -33.51
CA MET A 1 -26.90 -24.73 -33.15
C MET A 1 -26.56 -24.78 -31.67
N ALA A 2 -25.27 -24.76 -31.33
CA ALA A 2 -24.80 -24.73 -29.95
C ALA A 2 -23.69 -23.67 -29.87
N THR A 3 -23.96 -22.64 -29.08
CA THR A 3 -23.11 -21.49 -28.81
C THR A 3 -21.93 -21.90 -27.92
N LEU A 4 -20.71 -21.62 -28.37
CA LEU A 4 -19.50 -21.80 -27.58
C LEU A 4 -19.35 -20.62 -26.61
N LEU A 5 -19.41 -20.93 -25.32
CA LEU A 5 -19.13 -20.03 -24.20
C LEU A 5 -17.63 -19.70 -24.16
N SER A 6 -17.31 -18.44 -24.40
CA SER A 6 -15.98 -17.86 -24.23
C SER A 6 -15.57 -17.90 -22.76
N HIS A 7 -14.49 -18.63 -22.45
CA HIS A 7 -13.87 -18.61 -21.13
C HIS A 7 -13.10 -17.29 -20.93
N PRO A 8 -13.23 -16.60 -19.78
CA PRO A 8 -12.35 -15.50 -19.44
C PRO A 8 -10.95 -16.06 -19.12
N GLN A 9 -9.93 -15.58 -19.84
CA GLN A 9 -8.52 -15.88 -19.55
C GLN A 9 -8.09 -15.21 -18.24
N GLN A 10 -8.29 -15.88 -17.10
CA GLN A 10 -7.57 -15.54 -15.87
C GLN A 10 -6.10 -15.95 -16.03
N ARG A 11 -5.19 -14.97 -16.09
CA ARG A 11 -3.75 -15.23 -16.09
C ARG A 11 -3.29 -15.58 -14.66
N PRO A 12 -2.37 -16.55 -14.51
CA PRO A 12 -1.84 -16.90 -13.20
C PRO A 12 -1.03 -15.73 -12.61
N PRO A 13 -1.10 -15.51 -11.29
CA PRO A 13 -0.36 -14.42 -10.65
C PRO A 13 1.15 -14.69 -10.73
N PHE A 14 1.91 -13.75 -11.28
CA PHE A 14 3.36 -13.75 -11.11
C PHE A 14 3.70 -13.57 -9.63
N LEU A 15 4.56 -14.45 -9.11
CA LEU A 15 5.11 -14.38 -7.75
C LEU A 15 5.80 -13.03 -7.54
N ARG A 16 5.07 -12.05 -7.00
CA ARG A 16 5.65 -10.79 -6.51
C ARG A 16 6.55 -11.12 -5.32
N GLN A 17 7.85 -11.21 -5.54
CA GLN A 17 8.82 -11.29 -4.45
C GLN A 17 8.75 -9.98 -3.65
N ALA A 18 8.30 -10.06 -2.41
CA ALA A 18 8.23 -8.89 -1.53
C ALA A 18 9.65 -8.42 -1.20
N ILE A 19 10.03 -7.25 -1.70
CA ILE A 19 11.30 -6.60 -1.34
C ILE A 19 11.14 -5.99 0.06
N LYS A 20 11.70 -6.66 1.07
CA LYS A 20 11.78 -6.11 2.44
C LYS A 20 12.88 -5.05 2.50
N ILE A 21 12.52 -3.78 2.32
CA ILE A 21 13.44 -2.67 2.55
C ILE A 21 13.64 -2.50 4.06
N ARG A 22 14.69 -3.11 4.62
CA ARG A 22 15.15 -2.83 5.98
C ARG A 22 15.90 -1.49 5.98
N ARG A 23 15.29 -0.45 6.55
CA ARG A 23 16.01 0.79 6.90
C ARG A 23 17.03 0.47 8.00
N ARG A 24 18.31 0.35 7.65
CA ARG A 24 19.42 0.23 8.60
C ARG A 24 19.51 1.56 9.37
N ARG A 25 19.42 1.51 10.70
CA ARG A 25 19.77 2.66 11.55
C ARG A 25 21.28 2.86 11.49
N VAL A 26 21.69 4.06 11.10
CA VAL A 26 23.08 4.52 11.19
C VAL A 26 23.43 4.63 12.67
N ARG A 27 24.28 3.73 13.15
CA ARG A 27 25.10 3.94 14.34
C ARG A 27 26.52 3.61 13.92
N ASP A 28 27.37 4.60 14.11
CA ASP A 28 28.77 4.66 13.71
C ASP A 28 29.59 3.47 14.20
N LEU A 29 30.29 2.82 13.27
CA LEU A 29 31.57 2.16 13.47
C LEU A 29 32.35 2.36 12.15
N GLN A 30 33.52 3.01 12.24
CA GLN A 30 34.42 3.26 11.13
C GLN A 30 34.91 1.93 10.54
N ASP A 31 34.47 1.60 9.34
CA ASP A 31 35.07 0.54 8.54
C ASP A 31 36.32 1.08 7.82
N PRO A 32 37.42 0.31 7.74
CA PRO A 32 38.62 0.68 6.98
C PRO A 32 38.29 0.78 5.47
N PRO A 33 39.06 1.58 4.69
CA PRO A 33 38.74 1.83 3.29
C PRO A 33 38.70 0.51 2.50
N PRO A 34 37.70 0.30 1.62
CA PRO A 34 37.58 -0.94 0.88
C PRO A 34 38.76 -1.06 -0.09
N GLN A 35 39.54 -2.13 0.09
CA GLN A 35 40.47 -2.60 -0.93
C GLN A 35 39.67 -2.83 -2.23
N MET A 36 40.22 -2.39 -3.37
CA MET A 36 39.59 -2.49 -4.69
C MET A 36 39.01 -3.88 -4.92
N ALA A 37 37.71 -4.02 -4.72
CA ALA A 37 36.97 -5.18 -5.14
C ALA A 37 37.05 -5.22 -6.67
N PRO A 38 37.31 -6.39 -7.30
CA PRO A 38 37.22 -6.50 -8.73
C PRO A 38 35.85 -6.02 -9.17
N GLU A 39 35.85 -5.11 -10.15
CA GLU A 39 34.67 -4.52 -10.74
C GLU A 39 33.80 -5.67 -11.30
N ILE A 40 32.83 -6.13 -10.50
CA ILE A 40 31.81 -7.05 -10.97
C ILE A 40 31.00 -6.22 -11.95
N GLN A 41 31.31 -6.33 -13.25
CA GLN A 41 30.44 -5.79 -14.27
C GLN A 41 29.03 -6.32 -13.96
N PRO A 42 28.05 -5.44 -13.74
CA PRO A 42 26.71 -5.89 -13.46
C PRO A 42 26.30 -6.79 -14.62
N PRO A 43 25.75 -8.00 -14.37
CA PRO A 43 25.26 -8.84 -15.44
C PRO A 43 24.32 -7.97 -16.28
N SER A 44 24.66 -7.80 -17.56
CA SER A 44 23.84 -7.08 -18.51
C SER A 44 22.53 -7.87 -18.65
N HIS A 45 21.55 -7.52 -17.82
CA HIS A 45 20.21 -8.07 -17.83
C HIS A 45 19.50 -7.54 -19.07
N HIS A 46 19.81 -8.13 -20.22
CA HIS A 46 19.08 -7.83 -21.45
C HIS A 46 17.74 -8.57 -21.40
N PHE A 47 16.64 -7.82 -21.28
CA PHE A 47 15.30 -8.39 -21.40
C PHE A 47 15.08 -8.91 -22.82
N SER A 48 14.37 -10.03 -22.97
CA SER A 48 13.84 -10.41 -24.28
C SER A 48 12.82 -9.35 -24.76
N PRO A 49 12.54 -9.25 -26.08
CA PRO A 49 11.51 -8.35 -26.58
C PRO A 49 10.15 -8.53 -25.90
N GLU A 50 9.77 -9.78 -25.64
CA GLU A 50 8.52 -10.14 -24.95
C GLU A 50 8.53 -9.69 -23.49
N GLN A 51 9.65 -9.91 -22.78
CA GLN A 51 9.81 -9.46 -21.40
C GLN A 51 9.75 -7.93 -21.29
N ARG A 52 10.34 -7.22 -22.25
CA ARG A 52 10.31 -5.76 -22.31
C ARG A 52 8.89 -5.24 -22.56
N ALA A 53 8.14 -5.87 -23.45
CA ALA A 53 6.74 -5.52 -23.72
C ALA A 53 5.85 -5.73 -22.47
N LEU A 54 6.03 -6.86 -21.78
CA LEU A 54 5.32 -7.14 -20.52
C LEU A 54 5.66 -6.12 -19.43
N LEU A 55 6.95 -5.78 -19.29
CA LEU A 55 7.39 -4.79 -18.32
C LEU A 55 6.80 -3.40 -18.60
N TYR A 56 6.69 -3.03 -19.87
CA TYR A 56 6.09 -1.77 -20.29
C TYR A 56 4.58 -1.74 -19.96
N GLU A 57 3.84 -2.80 -20.28
CA GLU A 57 2.43 -2.96 -19.92
C GLU A 57 2.21 -2.81 -18.40
N ASP A 58 3.03 -3.49 -17.60
CA ASP A 58 2.99 -3.44 -16.12
C ASP A 58 3.32 -2.03 -15.58
N ALA A 59 4.29 -1.34 -16.18
CA ALA A 59 4.66 0.01 -15.79
C ALA A 59 3.52 1.01 -16.06
N LEU A 60 2.88 0.93 -17.24
CA LEU A 60 1.70 1.73 -17.57
C LEU A 60 0.55 1.44 -16.60
N TYR A 61 0.29 0.17 -16.30
CA TYR A 61 -0.75 -0.24 -15.35
C TYR A 61 -0.50 0.34 -13.96
N THR A 62 0.76 0.33 -13.52
CA THR A 62 1.17 0.87 -12.21
C THR A 62 1.00 2.39 -12.13
N VAL A 63 1.28 3.13 -13.20
CA VAL A 63 1.05 4.58 -13.24
C VAL A 63 -0.44 4.90 -13.22
N LEU A 64 -1.25 4.17 -13.98
CA LEU A 64 -2.71 4.37 -14.05
C LEU A 64 -3.43 4.05 -12.73
N HIS A 65 -2.97 3.03 -12.01
CA HIS A 65 -3.57 2.58 -10.75
C HIS A 65 -2.69 2.90 -9.53
N ARG A 66 -2.00 4.05 -9.59
CA ARG A 66 -1.14 4.53 -8.50
C ARG A 66 -1.94 4.67 -7.21
N LEU A 67 -1.36 4.17 -6.12
CA LEU A 67 -1.87 4.34 -4.77
C LEU A 67 -1.14 5.44 -4.01
N GLY A 68 -1.90 6.19 -3.21
CA GLY A 68 -1.38 7.19 -2.30
C GLY A 68 -1.10 8.55 -2.94
N HIS A 69 -0.75 9.52 -2.10
CA HIS A 69 -0.43 10.87 -2.52
C HIS A 69 1.09 11.02 -2.73
N PRO A 70 1.55 11.51 -3.89
CA PRO A 70 2.96 11.81 -4.10
C PRO A 70 3.46 12.88 -3.11
N GLU A 71 4.70 12.77 -2.67
CA GLU A 71 5.35 13.82 -1.87
C GLU A 71 5.50 15.12 -2.71
N PRO A 72 5.59 16.32 -2.09
CA PRO A 72 5.59 17.59 -2.82
C PRO A 72 6.66 17.74 -3.91
N ASN A 73 7.80 17.06 -3.77
CA ASN A 73 8.90 17.09 -4.72
C ASN A 73 8.83 16.00 -5.81
N HIS A 74 7.73 15.22 -5.86
CA HIS A 74 7.55 14.14 -6.83
C HIS A 74 6.49 14.49 -7.87
N VAL A 75 6.61 13.87 -9.04
CA VAL A 75 5.65 14.04 -10.14
C VAL A 75 4.26 13.56 -9.73
N THR A 76 3.31 14.49 -9.75
CA THR A 76 1.90 14.24 -9.44
C THR A 76 1.11 13.80 -10.67
N GLU A 77 1.38 14.41 -11.82
CA GLU A 77 0.63 14.19 -13.06
C GLU A 77 0.97 12.84 -13.69
N ALA A 78 -0.06 12.00 -13.87
CA ALA A 78 0.10 10.69 -14.51
C ALA A 78 0.61 10.82 -15.96
N SER A 79 0.18 11.86 -16.68
CA SER A 79 0.58 12.11 -18.08
C SER A 79 2.09 12.28 -18.24
N GLU A 80 2.75 12.98 -17.31
CA GLU A 80 4.20 13.18 -17.34
C GLU A 80 4.96 11.85 -17.18
N LEU A 81 4.45 10.97 -16.31
CA LEU A 81 5.04 9.65 -16.07
C LEU A 81 4.80 8.71 -17.24
N LEU A 82 3.63 8.76 -17.86
CA LEU A 82 3.33 7.98 -19.06
C LEU A 82 4.24 8.40 -20.23
N ARG A 83 4.48 9.71 -20.40
CA ARG A 83 5.45 10.23 -21.37
C ARG A 83 6.87 9.75 -21.08
N TYR A 84 7.30 9.85 -19.82
CA TYR A 84 8.61 9.37 -19.39
C TYR A 84 8.78 7.87 -19.68
N LEU A 85 7.77 7.05 -19.41
CA LEU A 85 7.80 5.61 -19.72
C LEU A 85 7.92 5.35 -21.22
N GLN A 86 7.16 6.07 -22.04
CA GLN A 86 7.25 5.94 -23.49
C GLN A 86 8.68 6.25 -23.99
N GLU A 87 9.27 7.35 -23.51
CA GLU A 87 10.63 7.76 -23.86
C GLU A 87 11.69 6.74 -23.38
N ALA A 88 11.58 6.28 -22.14
CA ALA A 88 12.55 5.35 -21.53
C ALA A 88 12.54 3.96 -22.17
N PHE A 89 11.38 3.50 -22.67
CA PHE A 89 11.25 2.21 -23.35
C PHE A 89 11.43 2.31 -24.87
N HIS A 90 11.58 3.52 -25.40
CA HIS A 90 11.67 3.81 -26.83
C HIS A 90 10.49 3.20 -27.62
N VAL A 91 9.27 3.42 -27.13
CA VAL A 91 8.04 2.89 -27.74
C VAL A 91 7.44 3.92 -28.70
N GLU A 92 7.10 3.47 -29.90
CA GLU A 92 6.47 4.33 -30.91
C GLU A 92 5.12 4.87 -30.43
N PRO A 93 4.72 6.09 -30.84
CA PRO A 93 3.49 6.72 -30.37
C PRO A 93 2.23 5.88 -30.58
N GLU A 94 2.10 5.22 -31.72
CA GLU A 94 0.95 4.37 -32.05
C GLU A 94 0.92 3.12 -31.17
N GLU A 95 2.08 2.48 -30.94
CA GLU A 95 2.21 1.31 -30.06
C GLU A 95 1.91 1.68 -28.60
N HIS A 96 2.39 2.84 -28.14
CA HIS A 96 2.08 3.39 -26.82
C HIS A 96 0.57 3.57 -26.66
N GLN A 97 -0.10 4.20 -27.62
CA GLN A 97 -1.55 4.46 -27.54
C GLN A 97 -2.36 3.15 -27.51
N GLN A 98 -2.02 2.18 -28.36
CA GLN A 98 -2.68 0.87 -28.37
C GLN A 98 -2.50 0.13 -27.04
N THR A 99 -1.27 0.13 -26.50
CA THR A 99 -0.95 -0.54 -25.24
C THR A 99 -1.64 0.14 -24.07
N LEU A 100 -1.60 1.48 -24.02
CA LEU A 100 -2.27 2.27 -22.99
C LEU A 100 -3.78 2.03 -22.98
N GLN A 101 -4.41 1.94 -24.15
CA GLN A 101 -5.84 1.64 -24.26
C GLN A 101 -6.15 0.24 -23.73
N ARG A 102 -5.36 -0.78 -24.10
CA ARG A 102 -5.49 -2.14 -23.56
C ARG A 102 -5.36 -2.14 -22.03
N VAL A 103 -4.37 -1.44 -21.48
CA VAL A 103 -4.13 -1.37 -20.04
C VAL A 103 -5.29 -0.69 -19.30
N ARG A 104 -5.93 0.32 -19.89
CA ARG A 104 -7.12 0.97 -19.32
C ARG A 104 -8.35 0.06 -19.24
N GLU A 105 -8.42 -0.94 -20.12
CA GLU A 105 -9.50 -1.93 -20.15
C GLU A 105 -9.28 -3.08 -19.16
N LEU A 106 -8.09 -3.20 -18.58
CA LEU A 106 -7.80 -4.18 -17.54
C LEU A 106 -8.57 -3.87 -16.24
N GLU A 107 -8.86 -4.92 -15.48
CA GLU A 107 -9.53 -4.79 -14.19
C GLU A 107 -8.71 -3.93 -13.22
N LYS A 108 -9.39 -3.01 -12.54
CA LYS A 108 -8.77 -2.15 -11.53
C LYS A 108 -8.32 -3.00 -10.34
N PRO A 109 -7.17 -2.71 -9.73
CA PRO A 109 -6.72 -3.46 -8.57
C PRO A 109 -7.64 -3.20 -7.37
N ILE A 110 -7.94 -4.25 -6.64
CA ILE A 110 -8.62 -4.17 -5.33
C ILE A 110 -7.56 -3.93 -4.27
N PHE A 111 -7.78 -2.92 -3.43
CA PHE A 111 -6.88 -2.59 -2.34
C PHE A 111 -7.47 -3.07 -1.03
N CYS A 112 -6.67 -3.82 -0.28
CA CYS A 112 -7.02 -4.30 1.06
C CYS A 112 -5.98 -3.80 2.06
N LEU A 113 -6.44 -3.30 3.20
CA LEU A 113 -5.59 -2.97 4.33
C LEU A 113 -5.63 -4.11 5.34
N LYS A 114 -4.51 -4.83 5.49
CA LYS A 114 -4.34 -5.81 6.56
C LYS A 114 -3.78 -5.13 7.81
N ALA A 115 -4.62 -4.96 8.82
CA ALA A 115 -4.25 -4.36 10.10
C ALA A 115 -4.19 -5.41 11.19
N THR A 116 -3.09 -5.46 11.95
CA THR A 116 -2.97 -6.34 13.13
C THR A 116 -2.86 -5.50 14.39
N VAL A 117 -3.81 -5.67 15.30
CA VAL A 117 -3.74 -5.09 16.65
C VAL A 117 -2.91 -6.02 17.51
N LYS A 118 -1.71 -5.57 17.88
CA LYS A 118 -0.76 -6.37 18.67
C LYS A 118 -1.07 -6.30 20.17
N GLN A 119 -0.73 -5.19 20.80
CA GLN A 119 -0.84 -5.03 22.24
C GLN A 119 -0.92 -3.54 22.61
N ALA A 120 -1.39 -3.27 23.81
CA ALA A 120 -1.20 -1.99 24.49
C ALA A 120 -0.40 -2.21 25.78
N LYS A 121 0.24 -1.15 26.29
CA LYS A 121 1.05 -1.22 27.52
C LYS A 121 0.75 -0.04 28.41
N GLY A 122 0.67 -0.28 29.72
CA GLY A 122 0.44 0.74 30.73
C GLY A 122 -0.83 1.56 30.49
N ILE A 123 -1.91 0.92 30.03
CA ILE A 123 -3.19 1.62 29.91
C ILE A 123 -3.70 2.01 31.31
N LEU A 124 -4.60 3.00 31.37
CA LEU A 124 -5.15 3.46 32.64
C LEU A 124 -6.10 2.42 33.22
N GLY A 125 -5.92 2.06 34.49
CA GLY A 125 -6.89 1.31 35.28
C GLY A 125 -8.10 2.17 35.58
N LYS A 126 -9.28 1.79 35.07
CA LYS A 126 -10.53 2.53 35.24
C LYS A 126 -11.43 1.93 36.31
N ASP A 127 -11.23 0.67 36.64
CA ASP A 127 -12.03 -0.03 37.62
C ASP A 127 -11.48 0.20 39.04
N VAL A 128 -12.32 -0.06 40.04
CA VAL A 128 -11.93 0.02 41.47
C VAL A 128 -10.78 -0.90 41.84
N SER A 129 -10.55 -1.95 41.04
CA SER A 129 -9.41 -2.88 41.19
C SER A 129 -8.07 -2.26 40.78
N GLY A 130 -8.08 -1.09 40.14
CA GLY A 130 -6.90 -0.50 39.51
C GLY A 130 -6.56 -1.10 38.13
N PHE A 131 -7.42 -1.98 37.60
CA PHE A 131 -7.30 -2.58 36.26
C PHE A 131 -8.39 -2.07 35.30
N SER A 132 -8.41 -2.62 34.08
CA SER A 132 -9.40 -2.33 33.04
C SER A 132 -9.67 -3.58 32.19
N ASP A 133 -10.78 -3.58 31.45
CA ASP A 133 -11.13 -4.59 30.44
C ASP A 133 -11.04 -4.03 29.01
N PRO A 134 -9.83 -3.79 28.46
CA PRO A 134 -9.64 -3.10 27.18
C PRO A 134 -10.05 -3.90 25.93
N TYR A 135 -10.50 -3.16 24.90
CA TYR A 135 -10.64 -3.60 23.51
C TYR A 135 -10.35 -2.43 22.56
N CYS A 136 -10.12 -2.72 21.28
CA CYS A 136 -9.93 -1.74 20.22
C CYS A 136 -11.11 -1.73 19.25
N LEU A 137 -11.40 -0.54 18.70
CA LEU A 137 -12.25 -0.35 17.53
C LEU A 137 -11.38 0.21 16.40
N LEU A 138 -11.51 -0.36 15.20
CA LEU A 138 -10.82 0.08 13.99
C LEU A 138 -11.86 0.47 12.95
N GLY A 139 -11.65 1.59 12.27
CA GLY A 139 -12.43 2.00 11.12
C GLY A 139 -11.59 2.90 10.22
N ILE A 140 -11.92 2.94 8.93
CA ILE A 140 -11.24 3.80 7.96
C ILE A 140 -12.10 5.07 7.78
N GLU A 141 -11.57 6.21 8.22
CA GLU A 141 -12.21 7.51 7.97
C GLU A 141 -12.02 7.86 6.49
N GLN A 142 -13.09 7.73 5.70
CA GLN A 142 -13.11 8.27 4.34
C GLN A 142 -13.27 9.78 4.47
N GLY A 143 -12.21 10.54 4.16
CA GLY A 143 -12.21 11.99 4.18
C GLY A 143 -13.14 12.56 3.12
N VAL A 144 -14.46 12.51 3.33
CA VAL A 144 -15.44 13.33 2.61
C VAL A 144 -15.31 14.76 3.16
N GLY A 145 -14.14 15.36 2.93
CA GLY A 145 -13.91 16.77 3.19
C GLY A 145 -14.63 17.57 2.13
N VAL A 146 -15.71 18.24 2.50
CA VAL A 146 -16.20 19.40 1.76
C VAL A 146 -15.00 20.35 1.56
N PRO A 147 -14.67 20.79 0.33
CA PRO A 147 -13.55 21.68 0.10
C PRO A 147 -13.89 23.05 0.71
N GLY A 148 -13.33 23.35 1.89
CA GLY A 148 -13.53 24.65 2.54
C GLY A 148 -13.38 24.69 4.08
N GLY A 149 -13.23 23.58 4.77
CA GLY A 149 -13.01 23.56 6.22
C GLY A 149 -11.52 23.61 6.59
N SER A 150 -11.08 24.67 7.25
CA SER A 150 -9.71 24.86 7.77
C SER A 150 -9.17 23.64 8.54
N PRO A 151 -7.86 23.32 8.47
CA PRO A 151 -7.24 22.26 9.26
C PRO A 151 -7.01 22.75 10.69
N GLY A 152 -8.09 22.99 11.44
CA GLY A 152 -8.05 23.61 12.75
C GLY A 152 -8.78 22.76 13.78
N SER A 153 -8.04 22.28 14.78
CA SER A 153 -8.59 21.79 16.05
C SER A 153 -9.44 20.50 15.97
N ARG A 154 -8.82 19.35 15.68
CA ARG A 154 -9.33 18.07 16.22
C ARG A 154 -9.01 18.04 17.71
N HIS A 155 -9.88 18.65 18.50
CA HIS A 155 -9.85 18.59 19.96
C HIS A 155 -9.70 17.12 20.36
N ARG A 156 -8.78 16.83 21.28
CA ARG A 156 -8.49 15.48 21.77
C ARG A 156 -9.69 15.00 22.59
N GLN A 157 -10.76 14.59 21.90
CA GLN A 157 -11.99 14.12 22.50
C GLN A 157 -11.71 12.79 23.18
N LYS A 158 -11.67 12.82 24.50
CA LYS A 158 -11.63 11.62 25.32
C LYS A 158 -12.95 10.88 25.14
N ALA A 159 -12.85 9.65 24.65
CA ALA A 159 -13.84 8.57 24.78
C ALA A 159 -15.27 8.90 24.30
N VAL A 160 -15.56 8.55 23.05
CA VAL A 160 -16.63 7.64 22.58
C VAL A 160 -16.71 7.83 21.06
N VAL A 161 -15.95 7.02 20.33
CA VAL A 161 -15.94 6.98 18.85
C VAL A 161 -17.08 6.06 18.39
N ARG A 162 -18.32 6.33 18.81
CA ARG A 162 -19.49 5.56 18.36
C ARG A 162 -20.27 6.24 17.24
N HIS A 163 -19.93 7.48 16.88
CA HIS A 163 -20.75 8.29 15.96
C HIS A 163 -19.95 8.89 14.79
N THR A 164 -18.69 8.48 14.60
CA THR A 164 -17.84 9.01 13.50
C THR A 164 -17.74 8.03 12.34
N ILE A 165 -17.88 6.72 12.60
CA ILE A 165 -17.87 5.66 11.58
C ILE A 165 -19.03 4.72 11.92
N PRO A 166 -19.90 4.36 10.95
CA PRO A 166 -21.01 3.43 11.16
C PRO A 166 -20.53 2.11 11.78
N GLU A 167 -21.31 1.50 12.68
CA GLU A 167 -20.89 0.28 13.39
C GLU A 167 -20.59 -0.87 12.41
N GLU A 168 -21.27 -0.88 11.27
CA GLU A 168 -21.11 -1.84 10.17
C GLU A 168 -19.74 -1.74 9.46
N GLU A 169 -19.08 -0.57 9.55
CA GLU A 169 -17.77 -0.30 8.98
C GLU A 169 -16.64 -0.35 10.02
N THR A 170 -16.98 -0.67 11.28
CA THR A 170 -16.02 -0.79 12.38
C THR A 170 -15.71 -2.24 12.74
N HIS A 171 -14.42 -2.52 12.95
CA HIS A 171 -13.93 -3.80 13.41
C HIS A 171 -13.55 -3.70 14.88
N ARG A 172 -13.82 -4.76 15.64
CA ARG A 172 -13.61 -4.78 17.09
C ARG A 172 -12.73 -5.96 17.49
N THR A 173 -11.77 -5.71 18.38
CA THR A 173 -11.01 -6.79 19.01
C THR A 173 -11.79 -7.44 20.15
N GLN A 174 -11.34 -8.61 20.58
CA GLN A 174 -11.77 -9.20 21.84
C GLN A 174 -11.48 -8.27 23.03
N VAL A 175 -12.29 -8.43 24.06
CA VAL A 175 -12.08 -7.78 25.35
C VAL A 175 -11.14 -8.66 26.17
N ILE A 176 -10.07 -8.09 26.68
CA ILE A 176 -9.16 -8.78 27.60
C ILE A 176 -9.42 -8.23 28.99
N THR A 177 -9.72 -9.11 29.95
CA THR A 177 -10.15 -8.67 31.28
C THR A 177 -8.98 -8.34 32.21
N GLN A 178 -9.23 -7.41 33.14
CA GLN A 178 -8.38 -7.05 34.28
C GLN A 178 -6.89 -6.90 33.95
N THR A 179 -6.57 -6.12 32.92
CA THR A 179 -5.19 -5.92 32.50
C THR A 179 -4.90 -4.47 32.14
N LEU A 180 -3.66 -4.04 32.43
CA LEU A 180 -3.11 -2.78 31.93
C LEU A 180 -2.20 -2.98 30.72
N ASN A 181 -1.98 -4.23 30.32
CA ASN A 181 -1.07 -4.62 29.23
C ASN A 181 -1.72 -5.69 28.34
N PRO A 182 -2.84 -5.39 27.67
CA PRO A 182 -3.54 -6.35 26.81
C PRO A 182 -2.69 -6.75 25.60
N VAL A 183 -2.74 -8.03 25.23
CA VAL A 183 -2.16 -8.59 24.01
C VAL A 183 -3.28 -9.27 23.22
N TRP A 184 -3.65 -8.71 22.07
CA TRP A 184 -4.74 -9.22 21.22
C TRP A 184 -4.22 -10.13 20.12
N ASP A 185 -3.18 -9.69 19.41
CA ASP A 185 -2.66 -10.36 18.20
C ASP A 185 -3.73 -10.64 17.12
N GLU A 186 -4.79 -9.83 17.08
CA GLU A 186 -5.91 -9.97 16.16
C GLU A 186 -5.65 -9.24 14.83
N THR A 187 -5.99 -9.87 13.71
CA THR A 187 -5.80 -9.32 12.36
C THR A 187 -7.12 -9.13 11.65
N PHE A 188 -7.28 -7.94 11.06
CA PHE A 188 -8.44 -7.52 10.29
C PHE A 188 -8.03 -7.21 8.85
N ILE A 189 -8.91 -7.52 7.90
CA ILE A 189 -8.78 -7.15 6.49
C ILE A 189 -9.87 -6.12 6.22
N LEU A 190 -9.44 -4.89 5.95
CA LEU A 190 -10.27 -3.71 5.70
C LEU A 190 -10.22 -3.33 4.22
#